data_AF-F6DPT2-F1
#
_entry.id   AF-F6DPT2-F1
#
_cell.length_a   1.000
_cell.length_b   1.000
_cell.length_c   1.000
_cell.angle_alpha   90.00
_cell.angle_beta   90.00
_cell.angle_gamma   90.00
#
_symmetry.space_group_name_H-M   'P 1'
#
loop_
_entity.id
_entity.type
_entity.pdbx_description
1 polymer ?
#
loop_
_entity_poly.entity_id
_entity_poly.type
_entity_poly.pdbx_seq_one_letter_code
_entity_poly.pdbx_strand_id
1 'polypeptide(L)'
;MSIKNRLVANTRLCRPRPTGPTGPTGATGATGATGATGASITGPTGPTGTTGPTGATGPTGPAGDSAIIPFASGLPVALTTIAGGLAGTPALIGFGSSAPLLTVLGATIDLTGAAGTLLNFAFSVPRDGTITAIAGYFSTTAALTLVGTDITITAQLFSSPTPDNIFTAVPGAIVTLAPPLTGIISIGDVSSGLTTGLAIPVTAGTRLLLVFSATAAGVSLINTAAGYASGGVAIS
;
A
#
# COMPACT_ATOMS: atom_id res chain seq x y z
N MET A 1 38.29 1.66 -33.09
CA MET A 1 36.87 1.29 -33.04
C MET A 1 36.42 1.39 -31.59
N SER A 2 35.80 2.51 -31.20
CA SER A 2 35.41 2.78 -29.80
C SER A 2 33.90 2.98 -29.77
N ILE A 3 33.19 2.02 -29.18
CA ILE A 3 31.74 2.05 -29.00
C ILE A 3 31.47 2.78 -27.68
N LYS A 4 31.03 4.04 -27.76
CA LYS A 4 30.44 4.74 -26.61
C LYS A 4 29.03 4.20 -26.40
N ASN A 5 28.89 3.27 -25.46
CA ASN A 5 27.59 2.75 -25.04
C ASN A 5 26.89 3.80 -24.17
N ARG A 6 25.92 4.52 -24.75
CA ARG A 6 25.10 5.52 -24.06
C ARG A 6 24.02 4.78 -23.28
N LEU A 7 24.26 4.51 -21.99
CA LEU A 7 23.20 4.08 -21.06
C LEU A 7 22.14 5.19 -20.98
N VAL A 8 21.00 4.99 -21.62
CA VAL A 8 19.79 5.78 -21.36
C VAL A 8 19.14 5.16 -20.14
N ALA A 9 19.28 5.82 -19.00
CA ALA A 9 18.57 5.46 -17.77
C ALA A 9 17.06 5.59 -18.00
N ASN A 10 16.37 4.45 -18.07
CA ASN A 10 14.92 4.39 -18.20
C ASN A 10 14.29 4.58 -16.81
N THR A 11 14.43 5.77 -16.24
CA THR A 11 13.65 6.18 -15.06
C THR A 11 12.22 6.43 -15.52
N ARG A 12 11.35 5.44 -15.31
CA ARG A 12 9.90 5.69 -15.22
C ARG A 12 9.67 6.55 -13.97
N LEU A 13 9.88 7.85 -14.11
CA LEU A 13 9.41 8.85 -13.17
C LEU A 13 7.92 8.58 -12.94
N CYS A 14 7.51 8.43 -11.69
CA CYS A 14 6.10 8.55 -11.32
C CYS A 14 5.70 10.00 -11.65
N ARG A 15 5.18 10.21 -12.85
CA ARG A 15 4.68 11.51 -13.29
C ARG A 15 3.31 11.70 -12.64
N PRO A 16 3.12 12.71 -11.78
CA PRO A 16 1.79 13.06 -11.30
C PRO A 16 0.87 13.29 -12.50
N ARG A 17 -0.37 12.79 -12.44
CA ARG A 17 -1.36 13.03 -13.50
C ARG A 17 -1.50 14.54 -13.66
N PRO A 18 -1.41 15.10 -14.88
CA PRO A 18 -1.52 16.54 -15.05
C PRO A 18 -2.86 17.03 -14.52
N THR A 19 -2.85 18.11 -13.72
CA THR A 19 -4.06 18.89 -13.46
C THR A 19 -4.64 19.34 -14.81
N GLY A 20 -5.96 19.31 -14.94
CA GLY A 20 -6.63 19.73 -16.18
C GLY A 20 -6.24 21.16 -16.59
N PRO A 21 -6.32 21.52 -17.88
CA PRO A 21 -5.92 22.84 -18.35
C PRO A 21 -6.76 23.92 -17.66
N THR A 22 -6.12 25.02 -17.26
CA THR A 22 -6.80 26.25 -16.85
C THR A 22 -7.72 26.70 -17.99
N GLY A 23 -8.97 27.08 -17.67
CA GLY A 23 -9.92 27.58 -18.66
C GLY A 23 -9.39 28.80 -19.41
N PRO A 24 -9.90 29.10 -20.62
CA PRO A 24 -9.41 30.22 -21.42
C PRO A 24 -9.58 31.56 -20.67
N THR A 25 -8.62 32.46 -20.82
CA THR A 25 -8.74 33.86 -20.39
C THR A 25 -9.94 34.50 -21.08
N GLY A 26 -10.80 35.20 -20.32
CA GLY A 26 -11.95 35.91 -20.88
C GLY A 26 -11.56 36.92 -21.95
N ALA A 27 -12.47 37.19 -22.89
CA ALA A 27 -12.21 38.12 -24.00
C ALA A 27 -11.86 39.53 -23.49
N THR A 28 -10.91 40.20 -24.15
CA THR A 28 -10.61 41.62 -23.94
C THR A 28 -11.85 42.46 -24.25
N GLY A 29 -12.23 43.37 -23.36
CA GLY A 29 -13.38 44.26 -23.55
C GLY A 29 -13.25 45.12 -24.81
N ALA A 30 -14.38 45.51 -25.41
CA ALA A 30 -14.43 46.29 -26.63
C ALA A 30 -13.69 47.64 -26.49
N THR A 31 -12.94 48.04 -27.52
CA THR A 31 -12.32 49.37 -27.61
C THR A 31 -13.43 50.44 -27.63
N GLY A 32 -13.30 51.46 -26.77
CA GLY A 32 -14.28 52.55 -26.69
C GLY A 32 -14.41 53.31 -28.02
N ALA A 33 -15.58 53.93 -28.25
CA ALA A 33 -15.87 54.66 -29.48
C ALA A 33 -14.86 55.79 -29.74
N THR A 34 -14.39 55.90 -30.99
CA THR A 34 -13.60 57.05 -31.45
C THR A 34 -14.45 58.33 -31.33
N GLY A 35 -13.93 59.35 -30.67
CA GLY A 35 -14.64 60.63 -30.50
C GLY A 35 -15.00 61.30 -31.84
N ALA A 36 -16.06 62.10 -31.86
CA ALA A 36 -16.55 62.77 -33.05
C ALA A 36 -15.49 63.68 -33.70
N THR A 37 -15.30 63.57 -35.01
CA THR A 37 -14.36 64.40 -35.77
C THR A 37 -14.91 65.81 -35.95
N GLY A 38 -14.52 66.73 -35.07
CA GLY A 38 -14.72 68.16 -35.24
C GLY A 38 -13.48 68.81 -35.85
N ALA A 39 -13.67 69.80 -36.73
CA ALA A 39 -12.58 70.58 -37.30
C ALA A 39 -11.73 71.21 -36.17
N SER A 40 -10.48 70.76 -36.06
CA SER A 40 -9.45 71.23 -35.13
C SER A 40 -9.67 70.94 -33.63
N ILE A 41 -9.71 69.66 -33.24
CA ILE A 41 -9.06 69.12 -32.02
C ILE A 41 -9.18 67.59 -32.02
N THR A 42 -8.07 66.86 -31.83
CA THR A 42 -8.14 65.41 -31.55
C THR A 42 -8.77 65.22 -30.16
N GLY A 43 -9.93 64.59 -30.07
CA GLY A 43 -10.59 64.31 -28.79
C GLY A 43 -9.81 63.30 -27.93
N PRO A 44 -10.02 63.27 -26.59
CA PRO A 44 -9.30 62.36 -25.70
C PRO A 44 -9.59 60.90 -26.04
N THR A 45 -8.58 60.03 -25.91
CA THR A 45 -8.74 58.58 -26.04
C THR A 45 -9.76 58.07 -25.02
N GLY A 46 -10.76 57.30 -25.48
CA GLY A 46 -11.79 56.72 -24.62
C GLY A 46 -11.20 55.78 -23.56
N PRO A 47 -11.90 55.55 -22.44
CA PRO A 47 -11.41 54.70 -21.36
C PRO A 47 -11.18 53.27 -21.84
N THR A 48 -10.15 52.61 -21.31
CA THR A 48 -9.90 51.18 -21.53
C THR A 48 -11.10 50.36 -21.04
N GLY A 49 -11.60 49.44 -21.87
CA GLY A 49 -12.72 48.56 -21.53
C GLY A 49 -12.41 47.70 -20.29
N THR A 50 -13.45 47.35 -19.52
CA THR A 50 -13.32 46.53 -18.32
C THR A 50 -12.74 45.14 -18.67
N THR A 51 -11.90 44.60 -17.81
CA THR A 51 -11.43 43.21 -17.91
C THR A 51 -12.62 42.25 -17.94
N GLY A 52 -12.61 41.28 -18.86
CA GLY A 52 -13.67 40.27 -18.99
C GLY A 52 -13.76 39.37 -17.74
N PRO A 53 -14.89 38.66 -17.55
CA PRO A 53 -15.07 37.79 -16.39
C PRO A 53 -14.03 36.66 -16.38
N THR A 54 -13.65 36.22 -15.17
CA THR A 54 -12.84 35.01 -14.99
C THR A 54 -13.55 33.81 -15.61
N GLY A 55 -12.82 32.99 -16.38
CA GLY A 55 -13.37 31.79 -17.00
C GLY A 55 -13.87 30.77 -15.97
N ALA A 56 -14.82 29.92 -16.37
CA ALA A 56 -15.37 28.88 -15.51
C ALA A 56 -14.28 27.92 -15.02
N THR A 57 -14.40 27.47 -13.76
CA THR A 57 -13.57 26.38 -13.23
C THR A 57 -13.77 25.12 -14.08
N GLY A 58 -12.68 24.46 -14.47
CA GLY A 58 -12.74 23.20 -15.22
C GLY A 58 -13.40 22.07 -14.42
N PRO A 59 -13.84 20.98 -15.10
CA PRO A 59 -14.48 19.85 -14.42
C PRO A 59 -13.51 19.18 -13.44
N THR A 60 -14.04 18.67 -12.33
CA THR A 60 -13.30 17.79 -11.41
C THR A 60 -12.84 16.54 -12.16
N GLY A 61 -11.59 16.11 -11.93
CA GLY A 61 -11.07 14.87 -12.52
C GLY A 61 -11.82 13.62 -12.01
N PRO A 62 -11.72 12.49 -12.72
CA PRO A 62 -12.33 11.24 -12.28
C PRO A 62 -11.73 10.79 -10.94
N ALA A 63 -12.54 10.12 -10.11
CA ALA A 63 -12.07 9.49 -8.89
C ALA A 63 -11.02 8.41 -9.19
N GLY A 64 -10.15 8.11 -8.21
CA GLY A 64 -9.21 7.01 -8.31
C GLY A 64 -9.91 5.67 -8.03
N ASP A 65 -10.04 4.84 -9.06
CA ASP A 65 -10.77 3.56 -8.98
C ASP A 65 -9.97 2.44 -8.29
N SER A 66 -8.75 2.69 -7.81
CA SER A 66 -7.94 1.67 -7.12
C SER A 66 -6.94 2.26 -6.14
N ALA A 67 -6.60 1.48 -5.11
CA ALA A 67 -5.63 1.80 -4.07
C ALA A 67 -4.82 0.56 -3.66
N ILE A 68 -3.62 0.79 -3.12
CA ILE A 68 -2.79 -0.24 -2.48
C ILE A 68 -2.54 0.19 -1.04
N ILE A 69 -2.74 -0.74 -0.10
CA ILE A 69 -2.32 -0.59 1.29
C ILE A 69 -0.96 -1.27 1.45
N PRO A 70 0.14 -0.52 1.67
CA PRO A 70 1.46 -1.09 1.84
C PRO A 70 1.73 -1.50 3.29
N PHE A 71 2.38 -2.65 3.47
CA PHE A 71 2.83 -3.17 4.76
C PHE A 71 4.33 -3.45 4.70
N ALA A 72 5.06 -3.01 5.72
CA ALA A 72 6.49 -3.26 5.85
C ALA A 72 6.88 -3.33 7.33
N SER A 73 7.76 -4.25 7.70
CA SER A 73 8.10 -4.54 9.09
C SER A 73 9.09 -3.56 9.73
N GLY A 74 9.88 -2.85 8.91
CA GLY A 74 10.95 -1.95 9.35
C GLY A 74 12.15 -2.64 9.96
N LEU A 75 11.92 -3.42 11.02
CA LEU A 75 12.88 -4.30 11.68
C LEU A 75 12.62 -5.77 11.31
N PRO A 76 13.60 -6.66 11.53
CA PRO A 76 13.39 -8.09 11.38
C PRO A 76 12.34 -8.59 12.38
N VAL A 77 11.40 -9.41 11.90
CA VAL A 77 10.45 -10.15 12.71
C VAL A 77 10.94 -11.56 12.96
N ALA A 78 10.58 -12.14 14.10
CA ALA A 78 10.84 -13.54 14.42
C ALA A 78 9.52 -14.32 14.42
N LEU A 79 9.33 -15.17 13.41
CA LEU A 79 8.18 -16.07 13.30
C LEU A 79 8.57 -17.41 13.91
N THR A 80 7.79 -17.92 14.86
CA THR A 80 8.09 -19.21 15.49
C THR A 80 7.07 -20.28 15.11
N THR A 81 7.48 -21.54 15.21
CA THR A 81 6.61 -22.70 15.08
C THR A 81 6.58 -23.47 16.41
N ILE A 82 5.48 -24.17 16.70
CA ILE A 82 5.31 -24.95 17.94
C ILE A 82 5.33 -26.46 17.66
N ALA A 83 5.35 -27.25 18.73
CA ALA A 83 5.24 -28.70 18.64
C ALA A 83 4.01 -29.09 17.80
N GLY A 84 4.20 -30.02 16.86
CA GLY A 84 3.17 -30.38 15.87
C GLY A 84 3.19 -29.57 14.58
N GLY A 85 4.11 -28.60 14.42
CA GLY A 85 4.33 -27.90 13.16
C GLY A 85 3.38 -26.72 12.92
N LEU A 86 2.53 -26.43 13.90
CA LEU A 86 1.60 -25.31 13.86
C LEU A 86 2.30 -23.96 14.03
N ALA A 87 1.59 -22.90 13.68
CA ALA A 87 2.05 -21.54 13.91
C ALA A 87 2.24 -21.26 15.40
N GLY A 88 3.41 -20.78 15.76
CA GLY A 88 3.75 -20.31 17.10
C GLY A 88 3.40 -18.84 17.25
N THR A 89 4.43 -18.00 17.34
CA THR A 89 4.35 -16.54 17.46
C THR A 89 4.35 -15.93 16.06
N PRO A 90 3.21 -15.38 15.59
CA PRO A 90 3.16 -14.64 14.35
C PRO A 90 3.60 -13.19 14.58
N ALA A 91 3.70 -12.41 13.50
CA ALA A 91 4.06 -10.99 13.55
C ALA A 91 3.01 -10.11 12.88
N LEU A 92 2.67 -9.01 13.55
CA LEU A 92 1.90 -7.90 13.00
C LEU A 92 2.84 -6.99 12.23
N ILE A 93 2.46 -6.61 11.01
CA ILE A 93 3.28 -5.79 10.10
C ILE A 93 2.51 -4.53 9.72
N GLY A 94 3.15 -3.35 9.73
CA GLY A 94 2.52 -2.13 9.21
C GLY A 94 3.40 -0.88 9.31
N PHE A 95 3.32 -0.01 8.30
CA PHE A 95 3.93 1.33 8.27
C PHE A 95 5.41 1.41 8.64
N GLY A 96 6.22 0.42 8.25
CA GLY A 96 7.65 0.41 8.57
C GLY A 96 7.95 0.04 10.02
N SER A 97 7.01 -0.65 10.69
CA SER A 97 7.17 -1.20 12.02
C SER A 97 6.49 -2.56 12.11
N SER A 98 6.82 -3.31 13.15
CA SER A 98 6.28 -4.64 13.41
C SER A 98 6.32 -4.99 14.89
N ALA A 99 5.48 -5.93 15.28
CA ALA A 99 5.48 -6.49 16.63
C ALA A 99 5.10 -7.97 16.60
N PRO A 100 5.66 -8.80 17.49
CA PRO A 100 5.18 -10.16 17.66
C PRO A 100 3.76 -10.14 18.24
N LEU A 101 2.90 -11.01 17.74
CA LEU A 101 1.62 -11.28 18.37
C LEU A 101 1.84 -12.35 19.44
N LEU A 102 1.68 -11.97 20.71
CA LEU A 102 2.04 -12.82 21.86
C LEU A 102 1.01 -13.89 22.22
N THR A 103 0.08 -14.16 21.30
CA THR A 103 -0.89 -15.26 21.39
C THR A 103 -0.70 -16.16 20.19
N VAL A 104 -0.81 -17.47 20.39
CA VAL A 104 -0.88 -18.44 19.29
C VAL A 104 -1.98 -18.01 18.33
N LEU A 105 -1.71 -18.07 17.02
CA LEU A 105 -2.67 -17.64 15.99
C LEU A 105 -3.98 -18.43 16.12
N GLY A 106 -5.00 -17.79 16.69
CA GLY A 106 -6.35 -18.33 16.85
C GLY A 106 -7.30 -17.83 15.75
N ALA A 107 -8.61 -18.02 15.96
CA ALA A 107 -9.64 -17.48 15.05
C ALA A 107 -9.72 -15.94 15.08
N THR A 108 -9.33 -15.34 16.20
CA THR A 108 -9.53 -13.92 16.48
C THR A 108 -8.26 -13.29 17.06
N ILE A 109 -7.94 -12.09 16.60
CA ILE A 109 -6.84 -11.26 17.10
C ILE A 109 -7.45 -10.07 17.82
N ASP A 110 -7.09 -9.89 19.08
CA ASP A 110 -7.51 -8.75 19.89
C ASP A 110 -6.35 -7.75 20.04
N LEU A 111 -6.56 -6.54 19.55
CA LEU A 111 -5.59 -5.43 19.67
C LEU A 111 -5.85 -4.55 20.91
N THR A 112 -6.73 -4.97 21.83
CA THR A 112 -7.01 -4.27 23.08
C THR A 112 -5.83 -4.43 24.04
N GLY A 113 -4.88 -3.49 23.97
CA GLY A 113 -3.67 -3.47 24.79
C GLY A 113 -3.67 -2.39 25.87
N ALA A 114 -2.78 -2.55 26.85
CA ALA A 114 -2.46 -1.50 27.82
C ALA A 114 -1.71 -0.34 27.15
N ALA A 115 -1.69 0.83 27.80
CA ALA A 115 -0.93 1.97 27.29
C ALA A 115 0.55 1.60 27.07
N GLY A 116 1.10 1.99 25.91
CA GLY A 116 2.51 1.74 25.54
C GLY A 116 2.78 0.41 24.84
N THR A 117 1.78 -0.46 24.64
CA THR A 117 1.97 -1.69 23.84
C THR A 117 1.89 -1.40 22.35
N LEU A 118 2.90 -1.83 21.59
CA LEU A 118 2.95 -1.69 20.14
C LEU A 118 2.10 -2.80 19.47
N LEU A 119 0.80 -2.55 19.30
CA LEU A 119 -0.15 -3.55 18.76
C LEU A 119 -0.99 -3.05 17.59
N ASN A 120 -1.25 -1.74 17.48
CA ASN A 120 -2.17 -1.21 16.50
C ASN A 120 -1.49 -0.98 15.13
N PHE A 121 -1.47 -2.02 14.31
CA PHE A 121 -1.00 -1.98 12.92
C PHE A 121 -2.14 -1.99 11.90
N ALA A 122 -3.38 -1.81 12.35
CA ALA A 122 -4.55 -1.92 11.50
C ALA A 122 -4.80 -0.65 10.68
N PHE A 123 -5.23 -0.83 9.43
CA PHE A 123 -5.62 0.24 8.52
C PHE A 123 -7.14 0.35 8.41
N SER A 124 -7.70 1.55 8.51
CA SER A 124 -9.13 1.79 8.29
C SER A 124 -9.42 2.10 6.82
N VAL A 125 -10.29 1.31 6.20
CA VAL A 125 -10.70 1.47 4.81
C VAL A 125 -11.55 2.75 4.68
N PRO A 126 -11.16 3.72 3.81
CA PRO A 126 -11.81 5.04 3.75
C PRO A 126 -13.06 5.08 2.86
N ARG A 127 -13.30 4.05 2.05
CA ARG A 127 -14.42 3.95 1.11
C ARG A 127 -14.79 2.49 0.87
N ASP A 128 -16.00 2.24 0.38
CA ASP A 128 -16.36 0.91 -0.10
C ASP A 128 -15.44 0.50 -1.27
N GLY A 129 -15.14 -0.80 -1.36
CA GLY A 129 -14.30 -1.36 -2.40
C GLY A 129 -14.22 -2.88 -2.34
N THR A 130 -13.46 -3.46 -3.26
CA THR A 130 -13.22 -4.90 -3.31
C THR A 130 -11.73 -5.19 -3.22
N ILE A 131 -11.31 -6.05 -2.29
CA ILE A 131 -9.94 -6.57 -2.27
C ILE A 131 -9.77 -7.51 -3.44
N THR A 132 -8.81 -7.21 -4.31
CA THR A 132 -8.57 -7.93 -5.57
C THR A 132 -7.28 -8.75 -5.58
N ALA A 133 -6.29 -8.36 -4.77
CA ALA A 133 -5.05 -9.08 -4.65
C ALA A 133 -4.34 -8.81 -3.32
N ILE A 134 -3.50 -9.75 -2.90
CA ILE A 134 -2.63 -9.64 -1.73
C ILE A 134 -1.26 -10.20 -2.09
N ALA A 135 -0.21 -9.50 -1.69
CA ALA A 135 1.18 -9.92 -1.87
C ALA A 135 1.88 -10.06 -0.53
N GLY A 136 2.85 -10.98 -0.47
CA GLY A 136 3.73 -11.15 0.67
C GLY A 136 5.17 -11.39 0.22
N TYR A 137 6.12 -10.87 0.98
CA TYR A 137 7.55 -11.03 0.76
C TYR A 137 8.25 -11.17 2.12
N PHE A 138 9.22 -12.08 2.18
CA PHE A 138 10.04 -12.32 3.36
C PHE A 138 11.49 -12.51 2.93
N SER A 139 12.42 -11.87 3.65
CA SER A 139 13.86 -12.05 3.46
C SER A 139 14.54 -12.35 4.80
N THR A 140 15.27 -13.44 4.87
CA THR A 140 15.89 -13.93 6.10
C THR A 140 17.02 -13.02 6.56
N THR A 141 17.16 -12.85 7.87
CA THR A 141 18.24 -12.06 8.48
C THR A 141 19.12 -12.88 9.42
N ALA A 142 18.77 -14.15 9.62
CA ALA A 142 19.56 -15.10 10.39
C ALA A 142 19.72 -16.39 9.58
N ALA A 143 20.92 -16.96 9.61
CA ALA A 143 21.17 -18.27 9.05
C ALA A 143 20.55 -19.36 9.93
N LEU A 144 20.02 -20.42 9.32
CA LEU A 144 19.36 -21.53 10.01
C LEU A 144 19.61 -22.84 9.26
N THR A 145 19.80 -23.93 9.99
CA THR A 145 19.92 -25.27 9.39
C THR A 145 18.68 -26.09 9.71
N LEU A 146 17.86 -26.34 8.69
CA LEU A 146 16.59 -27.05 8.74
C LEU A 146 16.73 -28.47 8.17
N VAL A 147 17.53 -29.32 8.83
CA VAL A 147 17.73 -30.70 8.36
C VAL A 147 16.41 -31.46 8.39
N GLY A 148 15.92 -31.86 7.21
CA GLY A 148 14.65 -32.60 7.07
C GLY A 148 13.43 -31.83 7.58
N THR A 149 13.48 -30.50 7.56
CA THR A 149 12.39 -29.63 8.01
C THR A 149 12.14 -28.55 6.97
N ASP A 150 10.88 -28.31 6.67
CA ASP A 150 10.46 -27.23 5.78
C ASP A 150 9.61 -26.24 6.57
N ILE A 151 10.01 -24.97 6.58
CA ILE A 151 9.20 -23.87 7.14
C ILE A 151 8.46 -23.18 5.99
N THR A 152 7.13 -23.14 6.11
CA THR A 152 6.27 -22.38 5.21
C THR A 152 5.81 -21.11 5.90
N ILE A 153 6.10 -19.97 5.28
CA ILE A 153 5.65 -18.66 5.74
C ILE A 153 4.34 -18.32 5.03
N THR A 154 3.38 -17.77 5.76
CA THR A 154 2.12 -17.28 5.21
C THR A 154 1.89 -15.83 5.62
N ALA A 155 1.34 -15.03 4.71
CA ALA A 155 0.81 -13.70 5.00
C ALA A 155 -0.71 -13.76 4.86
N GLN A 156 -1.43 -13.46 5.94
CA GLN A 156 -2.88 -13.55 5.99
C GLN A 156 -3.49 -12.21 6.42
N LEU A 157 -4.55 -11.82 5.72
CA LEU A 157 -5.31 -10.63 6.05
C LEU A 157 -6.37 -10.97 7.10
N PHE A 158 -6.49 -10.11 8.09
CA PHE A 158 -7.56 -10.12 9.08
C PHE A 158 -8.37 -8.83 8.98
N SER A 159 -9.65 -8.88 9.31
CA SER A 159 -10.54 -7.71 9.26
C SER A 159 -11.44 -7.59 10.49
N SER A 160 -11.85 -6.35 10.75
CA SER A 160 -12.87 -5.96 11.72
C SER A 160 -13.89 -5.08 10.98
N PRO A 161 -15.02 -5.66 10.51
CA PRO A 161 -16.04 -4.95 9.71
C PRO A 161 -16.85 -3.94 10.53
N THR A 162 -17.13 -4.26 11.80
CA THR A 162 -17.62 -3.32 12.81
C THR A 162 -16.38 -2.68 13.44
N PRO A 163 -16.11 -1.37 13.30
CA PRO A 163 -14.82 -0.80 13.68
C PRO A 163 -14.51 -0.97 15.17
N ASP A 164 -13.84 -2.06 15.53
CA ASP A 164 -13.44 -2.44 16.88
C ASP A 164 -12.00 -2.97 16.86
N ASN A 165 -11.51 -3.50 17.98
CA ASN A 165 -10.15 -4.04 18.11
C ASN A 165 -10.07 -5.55 17.88
N ILE A 166 -11.16 -6.18 17.44
CA ILE A 166 -11.32 -7.63 17.33
C ILE A 166 -11.31 -8.02 15.85
N PHE A 167 -10.27 -8.71 15.42
CA PHE A 167 -10.04 -9.03 14.02
C PHE A 167 -10.19 -10.53 13.76
N THR A 168 -10.88 -10.88 12.68
CA THR A 168 -11.02 -12.27 12.23
C THR A 168 -10.35 -12.48 10.89
N ALA A 169 -9.86 -13.69 10.65
CA ALA A 169 -9.25 -14.06 9.38
C ALA A 169 -10.21 -13.81 8.21
N VAL A 170 -9.73 -13.14 7.16
CA VAL A 170 -10.50 -12.95 5.93
C VAL A 170 -10.35 -14.20 5.06
N PRO A 171 -11.44 -14.95 4.77
CA PRO A 171 -11.35 -16.16 3.97
C PRO A 171 -10.81 -15.90 2.56
N GLY A 172 -9.89 -16.75 2.11
CA GLY A 172 -9.24 -16.64 0.79
C GLY A 172 -8.19 -15.52 0.67
N ALA A 173 -8.16 -14.58 1.61
CA ALA A 173 -7.20 -13.48 1.65
C ALA A 173 -5.87 -13.90 2.32
N ILE A 174 -5.23 -14.93 1.75
CA ILE A 174 -3.98 -15.51 2.25
C ILE A 174 -2.99 -15.68 1.11
N VAL A 175 -1.71 -15.49 1.42
CA VAL A 175 -0.57 -15.74 0.53
C VAL A 175 0.32 -16.75 1.22
N THR A 176 0.53 -17.91 0.59
CA THR A 176 1.59 -18.84 0.98
C THR A 176 2.85 -18.46 0.22
N LEU A 177 3.92 -18.13 0.95
CA LEU A 177 5.16 -17.68 0.34
C LEU A 177 5.96 -18.88 -0.15
N ALA A 178 6.56 -18.73 -1.34
CA ALA A 178 7.41 -19.72 -1.97
C ALA A 178 8.76 -19.11 -2.41
N PRO A 179 9.86 -19.88 -2.39
CA PRO A 179 9.96 -21.26 -1.89
C PRO A 179 9.82 -21.33 -0.35
N PRO A 180 9.41 -22.48 0.22
CA PRO A 180 9.53 -22.70 1.65
C PRO A 180 11.01 -22.67 2.06
N LEU A 181 11.28 -22.32 3.31
CA LEU A 181 12.64 -22.36 3.86
C LEU A 181 12.97 -23.81 4.21
N THR A 182 14.00 -24.37 3.56
CA THR A 182 14.44 -25.75 3.74
C THR A 182 15.96 -25.84 3.69
N GLY A 183 16.54 -26.89 4.30
CA GLY A 183 17.97 -27.15 4.25
C GLY A 183 18.80 -26.08 4.95
N ILE A 184 19.84 -25.57 4.30
CA ILE A 184 20.69 -24.50 4.85
C ILE A 184 20.15 -23.16 4.37
N ILE A 185 19.66 -22.37 5.32
CA ILE A 185 19.20 -21.00 5.09
C ILE A 185 20.33 -20.03 5.33
N SER A 186 20.62 -19.21 4.33
CA SER A 186 21.57 -18.11 4.39
C SER A 186 20.85 -16.80 4.71
N ILE A 187 21.61 -15.80 5.16
CA ILE A 187 21.10 -14.44 5.26
C ILE A 187 20.76 -13.92 3.86
N GLY A 188 19.58 -13.34 3.71
CA GLY A 188 19.10 -12.78 2.45
C GLY A 188 18.34 -13.77 1.57
N ASP A 189 18.16 -15.02 2.00
CA ASP A 189 17.24 -15.95 1.32
C ASP A 189 15.82 -15.39 1.33
N VAL A 190 15.12 -15.56 0.21
CA VAL A 190 13.84 -14.90 -0.05
C VAL A 190 12.73 -15.91 -0.26
N SER A 191 11.55 -15.56 0.24
CA SER A 191 10.29 -16.23 -0.07
C SER A 191 9.26 -15.16 -0.40
N SER A 192 8.42 -15.40 -1.40
CA SER A 192 7.40 -14.42 -1.81
C SER A 192 6.19 -15.09 -2.42
N GLY A 193 5.09 -14.35 -2.51
CA GLY A 193 3.88 -14.84 -3.13
C GLY A 193 2.91 -13.71 -3.48
N LEU A 194 1.97 -14.04 -4.36
CA LEU A 194 0.91 -13.15 -4.80
C LEU A 194 -0.37 -13.97 -4.99
N THR A 195 -1.44 -13.56 -4.33
CA THR A 195 -2.78 -14.09 -4.52
C THR A 195 -3.60 -13.04 -5.26
N THR A 196 -4.11 -13.35 -6.45
CA THR A 196 -4.93 -12.45 -7.28
C THR A 196 -6.31 -13.06 -7.55
N GLY A 197 -7.19 -12.28 -8.20
CA GLY A 197 -8.54 -12.75 -8.54
C GLY A 197 -9.47 -12.84 -7.33
N LEU A 198 -9.13 -12.14 -6.25
CA LEU A 198 -9.99 -12.03 -5.09
C LEU A 198 -11.19 -11.13 -5.41
N ALA A 199 -12.32 -11.42 -4.77
CA ALA A 199 -13.56 -10.66 -4.89
C ALA A 199 -14.17 -10.47 -3.51
N ILE A 200 -13.39 -9.89 -2.58
CA ILE A 200 -13.76 -9.76 -1.17
C ILE A 200 -14.23 -8.34 -0.92
N PRO A 201 -15.53 -8.10 -0.64
CA PRO A 201 -16.05 -6.77 -0.40
C PRO A 201 -15.54 -6.22 0.94
N VAL A 202 -15.24 -4.93 0.96
CA VAL A 202 -14.96 -4.16 2.18
C VAL A 202 -15.76 -2.87 2.15
N THR A 203 -16.30 -2.48 3.31
CA THR A 203 -17.03 -1.22 3.46
C THR A 203 -16.14 -0.16 4.12
N ALA A 204 -16.49 1.10 3.92
CA ALA A 204 -15.90 2.21 4.65
C ALA A 204 -15.95 1.93 6.17
N GLY A 205 -14.84 2.21 6.86
CA GLY A 205 -14.67 1.94 8.29
C GLY A 205 -14.13 0.55 8.62
N THR A 206 -14.20 -0.43 7.71
CA THR A 206 -13.59 -1.76 7.92
C THR A 206 -12.11 -1.59 8.28
N ARG A 207 -11.64 -2.22 9.35
CA ARG A 207 -10.21 -2.21 9.69
C ARG A 207 -9.55 -3.48 9.15
N LEU A 208 -8.34 -3.35 8.61
CA LEU A 208 -7.56 -4.42 8.00
C LEU A 208 -6.21 -4.57 8.68
N LEU A 209 -5.77 -5.79 8.94
CA LEU A 209 -4.53 -6.12 9.62
C LEU A 209 -3.81 -7.23 8.84
N LEU A 210 -2.52 -7.04 8.51
CA LEU A 210 -1.71 -8.07 7.86
C LEU A 210 -0.84 -8.79 8.88
N VAL A 211 -0.93 -10.11 8.88
CA VAL A 211 -0.23 -10.97 9.84
C VAL A 211 0.62 -11.99 9.10
N PHE A 212 1.89 -12.08 9.48
CA PHE A 212 2.79 -13.12 8.99
C PHE A 212 2.89 -14.23 10.03
N SER A 213 2.86 -15.47 9.57
CA SER A 213 3.05 -16.65 10.43
C SER A 213 3.92 -17.69 9.73
N ALA A 214 4.51 -18.59 10.52
CA ALA A 214 5.30 -19.70 10.01
C ALA A 214 4.69 -21.02 10.49
N THR A 215 4.71 -22.04 9.64
CA THR A 215 4.39 -23.43 9.99
C THR A 215 5.57 -24.31 9.59
N ALA A 216 5.75 -25.45 10.25
CA ALA A 216 6.85 -26.37 9.97
C ALA A 216 6.31 -27.78 9.68
N ALA A 217 6.93 -28.46 8.72
CA ALA A 217 6.72 -29.88 8.47
C ALA A 217 8.06 -30.62 8.48
N GLY A 218 8.06 -31.91 8.80
CA GLY A 218 9.26 -32.73 8.84
C GLY A 218 9.68 -33.11 10.26
N VAL A 219 10.99 -33.05 10.54
CA VAL A 219 11.58 -33.68 11.74
C VAL A 219 11.65 -32.71 12.93
N SER A 220 12.13 -31.47 12.74
CA SER A 220 12.16 -30.45 13.78
C SER A 220 10.99 -29.50 13.60
N LEU A 221 9.99 -29.58 14.47
CA LEU A 221 8.76 -28.79 14.32
C LEU A 221 8.76 -27.47 15.08
N ILE A 222 9.75 -27.24 15.95
CA ILE A 222 9.91 -25.99 16.70
C ILE A 222 11.10 -25.23 16.12
N ASN A 223 10.83 -24.13 15.43
CA ASN A 223 11.83 -23.34 14.74
C ASN A 223 11.51 -21.84 14.90
N THR A 224 12.52 -21.02 14.62
CA THR A 224 12.38 -19.56 14.53
C THR A 224 12.95 -19.09 13.20
N ALA A 225 12.09 -18.53 12.34
CA ALA A 225 12.49 -17.86 11.11
C ALA A 225 12.54 -16.35 11.35
N ALA A 226 13.74 -15.76 11.30
CA ALA A 226 13.95 -14.33 11.49
C ALA A 226 14.20 -13.62 10.15
N GLY A 227 13.50 -12.52 9.88
CA GLY A 227 13.63 -11.81 8.61
C GLY A 227 12.80 -10.54 8.47
N TYR A 228 13.04 -9.77 7.42
CA TYR A 228 12.20 -8.64 7.04
C TYR A 228 10.95 -9.12 6.32
N ALA A 229 9.78 -8.59 6.69
CA ALA A 229 8.50 -8.92 6.08
C ALA A 229 7.86 -7.68 5.45
N SER A 230 7.28 -7.84 4.27
CA SER A 230 6.48 -6.80 3.61
C SER A 230 5.35 -7.41 2.80
N GLY A 231 4.31 -6.62 2.55
CA GLY A 231 3.15 -7.05 1.79
C GLY A 231 2.35 -5.89 1.26
N GLY A 232 1.32 -6.21 0.50
CA GLY A 232 0.42 -5.22 -0.06
C GLY A 232 -0.96 -5.79 -0.27
N VAL A 233 -1.98 -4.97 -0.09
CA VAL A 233 -3.38 -5.31 -0.38
C VAL A 233 -3.91 -4.35 -1.42
N ALA A 234 -4.38 -4.87 -2.56
CA ALA A 234 -5.00 -4.08 -3.61
C ALA A 234 -6.51 -4.01 -3.41
N ILE A 235 -7.08 -2.80 -3.48
CA ILE A 235 -8.51 -2.53 -3.37
C ILE A 235 -8.93 -1.72 -4.60
N SER A 236 -9.97 -2.17 -5.30
CA SER A 236 -10.62 -1.41 -6.39
C SER A 236 -12.04 -1.05 -6.00
#